data_AF-A0A2W5GHK5-F1
#
_entry.id   AF-A0A2W5GHK5-F1
#
_cell.length_a   1.000
_cell.length_b   1.000
_cell.length_c   1.000
_cell.angle_alpha   90.00
_cell.angle_beta   90.00
_cell.angle_gamma   90.00
#
_symmetry.space_group_name_H-M   'P 1'
#
loop_
_entity.id
_entity.type
_entity.pdbx_description
1 polymer ?
#
loop_
_entity_poly.entity_id
_entity_poly.type
_entity_poly.pdbx_seq_one_letter_code
_entity_poly.pdbx_strand_id
1 'polypeptide(L)'
;LAGAPRYGYNVSPLIYEIRRERRIETAFDGFRWDDIVRWNAGALINNPKTVYGMVASQSVIDRYNNYFGSNLFAGINLKTITDWDGKTKQIVSPYTRAMRVWNDKLYLNPIPTDQIVLSKGNLTQNPGW
;
A
#
# COMPACT_ATOMS: atom_id res chain seq x y z
N LEU A 1 -8.12 20.05 -1.82
CA LEU A 1 -7.75 18.93 -0.93
C LEU A 1 -8.98 18.05 -0.75
N ALA A 2 -9.19 17.05 -1.60
CA ALA A 2 -10.34 16.15 -1.46
C ALA A 2 -9.85 14.75 -1.85
N GLY A 3 -9.12 14.12 -0.94
CA GLY A 3 -8.73 12.72 -1.10
C GLY A 3 -9.96 11.86 -0.95
N ALA A 4 -10.57 11.43 -2.05
CA ALA A 4 -11.66 10.47 -1.98
C ALA A 4 -11.18 9.16 -1.31
N PRO A 5 -12.00 8.53 -0.44
CA PRO A 5 -11.68 7.23 0.13
C PRO A 5 -11.50 6.19 -1.00
N ARG A 6 -10.34 5.52 -1.02
CA ARG A 6 -10.01 4.50 -2.05
C ARG A 6 -10.02 3.10 -1.48
N TYR A 7 -11.04 2.83 -0.66
CA TYR A 7 -11.21 1.55 0.01
C TYR A 7 -11.77 0.46 -0.93
N GLY A 8 -12.13 0.82 -2.17
CA GLY A 8 -12.87 -0.06 -3.10
C GLY A 8 -14.39 0.04 -2.93
N TYR A 9 -14.85 0.82 -1.96
CA TYR A 9 -16.25 1.08 -1.65
C TYR A 9 -16.40 2.47 -0.99
N ASN A 10 -17.65 2.95 -0.89
CA ASN A 10 -17.96 4.25 -0.32
C ASN A 10 -17.86 4.25 1.21
N VAL A 11 -17.20 5.26 1.76
CA VAL A 11 -17.07 5.49 3.21
C VAL A 11 -17.52 6.93 3.49
N SER A 12 -18.28 7.14 4.57
CA SER A 12 -18.68 8.50 4.95
C SER A 12 -17.46 9.35 5.31
N PRO A 13 -17.51 10.68 5.13
CA PRO A 13 -16.39 11.56 5.47
C PRO A 13 -15.90 11.40 6.93
N LEU A 14 -16.84 11.25 7.87
CA LEU A 14 -16.50 11.05 9.28
C LEU A 14 -15.71 9.75 9.52
N ILE A 15 -16.17 8.62 8.97
CA ILE A 15 -15.46 7.33 9.11
C ILE A 15 -14.11 7.38 8.39
N TYR A 16 -14.03 8.09 7.26
CA TYR A 16 -12.77 8.28 6.56
C TYR A 16 -11.73 8.99 7.45
N GLU A 17 -12.12 10.10 8.10
CA GLU A 17 -11.21 10.85 8.98
C GLU A 17 -10.80 10.04 10.21
N ILE A 18 -11.73 9.30 10.84
CA ILE A 18 -11.40 8.40 11.96
C ILE A 18 -10.36 7.37 11.54
N ARG A 19 -10.53 6.74 10.37
CA ARG A 19 -9.58 5.75 9.85
C ARG A 19 -8.24 6.39 9.43
N ARG A 20 -8.27 7.64 8.95
CA ARG A 20 -7.08 8.42 8.59
C ARG A 20 -6.25 8.73 9.84
N GLU A 21 -6.88 9.27 10.89
CA GLU A 21 -6.22 9.57 12.17
C GLU A 21 -5.67 8.30 12.81
N ARG A 22 -6.46 7.22 12.88
CA ARG A 22 -5.98 5.95 13.42
C ARG A 22 -4.72 5.44 12.70
N ARG A 23 -4.67 5.54 11.37
CA ARG A 23 -3.48 5.14 10.59
C ARG A 23 -2.23 5.94 10.96
N ILE A 24 -2.40 7.23 11.28
CA ILE A 24 -1.29 8.11 11.64
C ILE A 24 -0.87 7.86 13.10
N GLU A 25 -1.83 7.83 14.02
CA GLU A 25 -1.60 7.67 15.45
C GLU A 25 -0.93 6.33 15.79
N THR A 26 -1.38 5.24 15.17
CA THR A 26 -0.88 3.88 15.47
C THR A 26 0.10 3.35 14.42
N ALA A 27 0.74 4.26 13.68
CA ALA A 27 1.75 3.89 12.70
C ALA A 27 2.90 3.14 13.38
N PHE A 28 3.30 2.00 12.80
CA PHE A 28 4.36 1.11 13.31
C PHE A 28 4.04 0.32 14.60
N ASP A 29 2.79 0.35 15.09
CA ASP A 29 2.36 -0.44 16.27
C ASP A 29 1.71 -1.78 15.92
N GLY A 30 1.84 -2.24 14.67
CA GLY A 30 1.31 -3.55 14.23
C GLY A 30 -0.17 -3.59 13.86
N PHE A 31 -0.97 -2.56 14.17
CA PHE A 31 -2.42 -2.57 13.90
C PHE A 31 -2.82 -2.45 12.43
N ARG A 32 -1.91 -2.02 11.55
CA ARG A 32 -2.27 -1.63 10.19
C ARG A 32 -2.82 -2.79 9.36
N TRP A 33 -2.35 -4.01 9.58
CA TRP A 33 -2.82 -5.18 8.87
C TRP A 33 -4.27 -5.51 9.25
N ASP A 34 -4.54 -5.65 10.55
CA ASP A 34 -5.88 -5.95 11.07
C ASP A 34 -6.89 -4.87 10.69
N ASP A 35 -6.48 -3.61 10.72
CA ASP A 35 -7.29 -2.49 10.24
C ASP A 35 -7.68 -2.64 8.77
N ILE A 36 -6.74 -3.00 7.90
CA ILE A 36 -7.03 -3.22 6.47
C ILE A 36 -8.00 -4.39 6.29
N VAL A 37 -7.77 -5.50 6.97
CA VAL A 37 -8.57 -6.72 6.85
C VAL A 37 -10.00 -6.49 7.35
N ARG A 38 -10.16 -6.01 8.59
CA ARG A 38 -11.49 -5.79 9.20
C ARG A 38 -12.30 -4.70 8.52
N TRP A 39 -11.65 -3.79 7.79
CA TRP A 39 -12.32 -2.79 6.98
C TRP A 39 -12.57 -3.25 5.54
N ASN A 40 -12.27 -4.49 5.16
CA ASN A 40 -12.37 -4.93 3.77
C ASN A 40 -11.64 -3.96 2.81
N ALA A 41 -10.47 -3.45 3.23
CA ALA A 41 -9.77 -2.33 2.60
C ALA A 41 -8.58 -2.77 1.74
N GLY A 42 -8.59 -4.00 1.25
CA GLY A 42 -7.51 -4.62 0.49
C GLY A 42 -7.08 -3.83 -0.75
N ALA A 43 -8.02 -3.13 -1.39
CA ALA A 43 -7.75 -2.24 -2.52
C ALA A 43 -6.66 -1.18 -2.21
N LEU A 44 -6.47 -0.81 -0.94
CA LEU A 44 -5.43 0.13 -0.53
C LEU A 44 -4.01 -0.41 -0.77
N ILE A 45 -3.82 -1.73 -0.76
CA ILE A 45 -2.53 -2.39 -0.97
C ILE A 45 -2.04 -2.24 -2.41
N ASN A 46 -2.96 -2.11 -3.37
CA ASN A 46 -2.63 -1.89 -4.78
C ASN A 46 -2.06 -0.48 -5.06
N ASN A 47 -1.91 0.37 -4.05
CA ASN A 47 -1.27 1.68 -4.24
C ASN A 47 0.22 1.51 -4.59
N PRO A 48 0.71 2.08 -5.71
CA PRO A 48 2.16 2.09 -6.00
C PRO A 48 2.99 2.73 -4.89
N LYS A 49 2.45 3.71 -4.16
CA LYS A 49 3.12 4.39 -3.05
C LYS A 49 3.23 3.55 -1.77
N THR A 50 2.75 2.31 -1.75
CA THR A 50 2.98 1.39 -0.62
C THR A 50 4.39 0.79 -0.60
N VAL A 51 5.12 0.85 -1.72
CA VAL A 51 6.48 0.28 -1.88
C VAL A 51 7.51 1.30 -2.35
N TYR A 52 7.07 2.42 -2.93
CA TYR A 52 7.93 3.49 -3.43
C TYR A 52 8.02 4.66 -2.44
N GLY A 53 9.03 5.50 -2.64
CA GLY A 53 9.35 6.62 -1.75
C GLY A 53 8.74 7.95 -2.18
N MET A 54 9.56 9.00 -2.16
CA MET A 54 9.14 10.36 -2.50
C MET A 54 8.92 10.54 -4.00
N VAL A 55 8.00 11.44 -4.36
CA VAL A 55 7.85 11.92 -5.75
C VAL A 55 9.10 12.71 -6.13
N ALA A 56 9.72 12.33 -7.24
CA ALA A 56 10.91 12.95 -7.81
C ALA A 56 10.56 13.56 -9.17
N SER A 57 9.63 14.53 -9.18
CA SER A 57 9.36 15.30 -10.39
C SER A 57 10.57 16.15 -10.76
N GLN A 58 10.68 16.56 -12.03
CA GLN A 58 11.78 17.41 -12.48
C GLN A 58 11.94 18.66 -11.61
N SER A 59 10.83 19.32 -11.26
CA SER A 59 10.83 20.48 -10.36
C SER A 59 11.37 20.18 -8.95
N VAL A 60 11.14 18.98 -8.42
CA VAL A 60 11.71 18.56 -7.13
C VAL A 60 13.20 18.30 -7.29
N ILE A 61 13.61 17.61 -8.36
CA ILE A 61 15.02 17.33 -8.66
C ILE A 61 15.80 18.65 -8.79
N ASP A 62 15.30 19.58 -9.61
CA ASP A 62 15.94 20.88 -9.85
C ASP A 62 16.06 21.69 -8.55
N ARG A 63 14.99 21.73 -7.75
CA ARG A 63 14.98 22.43 -6.46
C ARG A 63 16.04 21.89 -5.51
N TYR A 64 16.12 20.56 -5.35
CA TYR A 64 17.10 19.94 -4.47
C TYR A 64 18.52 20.11 -5.00
N ASN A 65 18.74 19.90 -6.30
CA ASN A 65 20.06 20.08 -6.89
C ASN A 65 20.56 21.52 -6.77
N ASN A 66 19.67 22.50 -6.92
CA ASN A 66 20.00 23.91 -6.71
C ASN A 66 20.35 24.21 -5.24
N TYR A 67 19.55 23.71 -4.29
CA TYR A 67 19.79 23.93 -2.86
C TYR A 67 21.12 23.32 -2.38
N PHE A 68 21.46 22.11 -2.86
CA PHE A 68 22.65 21.37 -2.43
C PHE A 68 23.87 21.56 -3.34
N GLY A 69 23.76 22.31 -4.44
CA GLY A 69 24.83 22.57 -5.41
C GLY A 69 25.39 21.30 -6.09
N SER A 70 24.64 20.21 -6.10
CA SER A 70 25.08 18.90 -6.60
C SER A 70 23.89 18.06 -7.08
N ASN A 71 24.12 17.07 -7.94
CA ASN A 71 23.05 16.19 -8.41
C ASN A 71 22.73 15.09 -7.38
N LEU A 72 21.80 15.36 -6.48
CA LEU A 72 21.39 14.41 -5.43
C LEU A 72 20.63 13.19 -5.94
N PHE A 73 20.12 13.26 -7.17
CA PHE A 73 19.39 12.15 -7.79
C PHE A 73 20.27 11.31 -8.71
N ALA A 74 21.56 11.65 -8.86
CA ALA A 74 22.51 10.83 -9.60
C ALA A 74 22.61 9.42 -8.98
N GLY A 75 22.43 8.37 -9.79
CA GLY A 75 22.48 6.99 -9.33
C GLY A 75 21.27 6.53 -8.52
N ILE A 76 20.27 7.39 -8.28
CA ILE A 76 19.02 7.01 -7.63
C ILE A 76 18.09 6.35 -8.65
N ASN A 77 17.57 5.18 -8.29
CA ASN A 77 16.55 4.50 -9.09
C ASN A 77 15.25 5.30 -9.08
N LEU A 78 14.82 5.75 -10.26
CA LEU A 78 13.54 6.41 -10.46
C LEU A 78 12.61 5.53 -11.26
N LYS A 79 11.32 5.52 -10.90
CA LYS A 79 10.28 4.78 -11.61
C LYS A 79 9.15 5.71 -11.99
N THR A 80 8.60 5.50 -13.18
CA THR A 80 7.36 6.14 -13.61
C THR A 80 6.17 5.27 -13.19
N ILE A 81 5.23 5.85 -12.47
CA ILE A 81 4.00 5.19 -12.01
C ILE A 81 2.78 6.00 -12.44
N THR A 82 1.65 5.33 -12.64
CA THR A 82 0.34 5.99 -12.62
C THR A 82 -0.15 5.98 -11.18
N ASP A 83 -0.19 7.16 -10.56
CA ASP A 83 -0.68 7.29 -9.20
C ASP A 83 -2.20 7.20 -9.19
N TRP A 84 -2.73 7.06 -7.99
CA TRP A 84 -4.13 6.99 -7.69
C TRP A 84 -4.93 8.19 -8.25
N ASP A 85 -4.38 9.39 -8.30
CA ASP A 85 -5.03 10.54 -8.96
C ASP A 85 -5.07 10.45 -10.49
N GLY A 86 -4.69 9.31 -11.08
CA GLY A 86 -4.64 9.08 -12.53
C GLY A 86 -3.44 9.74 -13.20
N LYS A 87 -2.59 10.44 -12.44
CA LYS A 87 -1.46 11.18 -12.99
C LYS A 87 -0.21 10.32 -13.02
N THR A 88 0.53 10.44 -14.12
CA THR A 88 1.87 9.89 -14.23
C THR A 88 2.83 10.67 -13.33
N LYS A 89 3.58 9.96 -12.49
CA LYS A 89 4.55 10.55 -11.55
C LYS A 89 5.85 9.77 -11.61
N GLN A 90 6.96 10.49 -11.57
CA GLN A 90 8.27 9.90 -11.31
C GLN A 90 8.48 9.83 -9.79
N ILE A 91 8.90 8.67 -9.30
CA ILE A 91 9.02 8.37 -7.88
C ILE A 91 10.36 7.68 -7.60
N VAL A 92 10.94 7.93 -6.43
CA VAL A 92 12.12 7.19 -5.97
C VAL A 92 11.71 5.73 -5.71
N SER A 93 12.45 4.80 -6.32
CA SER A 93 12.21 3.36 -6.21
C SER A 93 13.38 2.71 -5.47
N PRO A 94 13.34 2.63 -4.13
CA PRO A 94 14.44 2.03 -3.36
C PRO A 94 14.61 0.53 -3.62
N TYR A 95 13.58 -0.12 -4.16
CA TYR A 95 13.58 -1.54 -4.48
C TYR A 95 13.24 -1.77 -5.95
N THR A 96 13.80 -2.82 -6.54
CA THR A 96 13.45 -3.32 -7.88
C THR A 96 12.28 -4.31 -7.85
N ARG A 97 11.61 -4.45 -6.70
CA ARG A 97 10.52 -5.42 -6.49
C ARG A 97 9.24 -5.03 -7.24
N ALA A 98 8.49 -6.05 -7.64
CA ALA A 98 7.15 -5.90 -8.17
C ALA A 98 6.24 -5.17 -7.17
N MET A 99 5.23 -4.47 -7.70
CA MET A 99 4.22 -3.82 -6.88
C MET A 99 3.45 -4.85 -6.05
N ARG A 100 3.01 -4.45 -4.86
CA ARG A 100 2.07 -5.25 -4.07
C ARG A 100 0.77 -5.38 -4.85
N VAL A 101 0.24 -6.61 -4.89
CA VAL A 101 -1.05 -6.92 -5.49
C VAL A 101 -1.93 -7.54 -4.43
N TRP A 102 -3.14 -7.02 -4.31
CA TRP A 102 -4.15 -7.57 -3.42
C TRP A 102 -4.95 -8.68 -4.12
N ASN A 103 -5.24 -9.74 -3.36
CA ASN A 103 -6.21 -10.77 -3.71
C ASN A 103 -7.08 -11.00 -2.48
N ASP A 104 -8.40 -11.12 -2.65
CA ASP A 104 -9.33 -11.22 -1.53
C ASP A 104 -9.14 -12.46 -0.66
N LYS A 105 -8.48 -13.51 -1.15
CA LYS A 105 -8.07 -14.63 -0.28
C LYS A 105 -7.19 -14.18 0.90
N LEU A 106 -6.43 -13.09 0.73
CA LEU A 106 -5.52 -12.54 1.74
C LEU A 106 -6.26 -11.92 2.94
N TYR A 107 -7.59 -11.82 2.91
CA TYR A 107 -8.36 -11.46 4.11
C TYR A 107 -8.26 -12.52 5.21
N LEU A 108 -7.98 -13.78 4.84
CA LEU A 108 -7.80 -14.88 5.78
C LEU A 108 -6.43 -15.53 5.54
N ASN A 109 -5.79 -15.99 6.62
CA ASN A 109 -4.57 -16.77 6.49
C ASN A 109 -4.88 -18.18 5.98
N PRO A 110 -4.01 -18.84 5.21
CA PRO A 110 -4.19 -20.24 4.86
C PRO A 110 -4.15 -21.11 6.13
N ILE A 111 -5.01 -22.12 6.20
CA ILE A 111 -4.90 -23.18 7.20
C ILE A 111 -3.75 -24.09 6.76
N PRO A 112 -2.79 -24.42 7.66
CA PRO A 112 -1.69 -25.32 7.32
C PRO A 112 -2.18 -26.67 6.79
N THR A 113 -1.63 -27.15 5.68
CA THR A 113 -2.07 -28.37 4.99
C THR A 113 -2.09 -29.60 5.91
N ASP A 114 -1.10 -29.73 6.78
CA ASP A 114 -1.00 -30.85 7.73
C ASP A 114 -2.18 -30.88 8.70
N GLN A 115 -2.72 -29.72 9.09
CA GLN A 115 -3.90 -29.63 9.97
C GLN A 115 -5.18 -30.07 9.23
N ILE A 116 -5.29 -29.75 7.94
CA ILE A 116 -6.40 -30.21 7.09
C ILE A 116 -6.37 -31.74 6.99
N VAL A 117 -5.20 -32.31 6.67
CA VAL A 117 -5.02 -33.77 6.58
C VAL A 117 -5.32 -34.45 7.91
N LEU A 118 -4.80 -33.92 9.02
CA LEU A 118 -5.02 -34.45 10.37
C LEU A 118 -6.49 -34.45 10.77
N SER A 119 -7.27 -33.47 10.31
CA SER A 119 -8.69 -33.34 10.62
C SER A 119 -9.57 -34.45 10.04
N LYS A 120 -9.05 -35.26 9.10
CA LYS A 120 -9.76 -36.34 8.40
C LYS A 120 -11.07 -35.88 7.76
N GLY A 121 -11.07 -34.68 7.18
CA GLY A 121 -12.20 -34.10 6.45
C GLY A 121 -13.09 -33.14 7.25
N ASN A 122 -12.78 -32.89 8.54
CA ASN A 122 -13.53 -31.94 9.36
C ASN A 122 -13.12 -30.48 9.15
N LEU A 123 -11.90 -30.21 8.69
CA LEU A 123 -11.43 -28.87 8.36
C LEU A 123 -11.37 -28.71 6.84
N THR A 124 -11.93 -27.60 6.36
CA THR A 124 -11.84 -27.16 4.97
C THR A 124 -10.98 -25.90 4.89
N GLN A 125 -10.31 -25.68 3.76
CA GLN A 125 -9.43 -24.53 3.55
C GLN A 125 -10.23 -23.21 3.49
N ASN A 126 -9.59 -22.12 3.90
CA ASN A 126 -10.13 -20.78 3.71
C ASN A 126 -10.28 -20.46 2.20
N PRO A 127 -11.30 -19.67 1.80
CA PRO A 127 -11.57 -19.41 0.39
C PRO A 127 -10.36 -18.88 -0.39
N GLY A 128 -10.05 -19.54 -1.52
CA GLY A 128 -9.01 -19.14 -2.47
C GLY A 128 -7.57 -19.57 -2.14
N TRP A 129 -7.36 -20.20 -0.98
CA TRP A 129 -6.08 -20.79 -0.59
C TRP A 129 -5.90 -22.23 -1.03
#